data_AF-A0A291MXX3-F1
#
_entry.id   AF-A0A291MXX3-F1
#
_cell.length_a   1.000
_cell.length_b   1.000
_cell.length_c   1.000
_cell.angle_alpha   90.00
_cell.angle_beta   90.00
_cell.angle_gamma   90.00
#
_symmetry.space_group_name_H-M   'P 1'
#
loop_
_entity.id
_entity.type
_entity.pdbx_description
1 polymer ?
#
loop_
_entity_poly.entity_id
_entity_poly.type
_entity_poly.pdbx_seq_one_letter_code
_entity_poly.pdbx_strand_id
1 'polypeptide(L)'
;MDVAINIFVAPSQCWSCGAETSIVTNLMIDRAGERTEFCVGDLTDYRELAGEIATQIPPELGVGAIKMRPSATMGRAYMSNGCAHCDAIFGMHYEIHARYNERHALTISSASATAWMDLVEALIASEDGHLI
;
A
#
# COMPACT_ATOMS: atom_id res chain seq x y z
N MET A 1 -13.79 16.15 8.47
CA MET A 1 -12.38 16.30 8.87
C MET A 1 -11.62 15.39 7.95
N ASP A 2 -10.61 15.89 7.26
CA ASP A 2 -9.85 15.07 6.33
C ASP A 2 -8.69 14.42 7.06
N VAL A 3 -8.23 13.26 6.57
CA VAL A 3 -6.98 12.64 7.01
C VAL A 3 -5.94 12.73 5.90
N ALA A 4 -4.69 13.01 6.29
CA ALA A 4 -3.56 13.01 5.36
C ALA A 4 -2.89 11.62 5.37
N ILE A 5 -2.70 11.04 4.19
CA ILE A 5 -2.02 9.76 4.02
C ILE A 5 -0.75 10.01 3.19
N ASN A 6 0.41 9.73 3.79
CA ASN A 6 1.70 9.78 3.13
C ASN A 6 1.94 8.44 2.42
N ILE A 7 2.27 8.50 1.14
CA ILE A 7 2.50 7.32 0.29
C ILE A 7 3.98 7.26 -0.08
N PHE A 8 4.61 6.12 0.18
CA PHE A 8 5.99 5.85 -0.16
C PHE A 8 6.06 4.81 -1.27
N VAL A 9 6.98 5.03 -2.21
CA VAL A 9 7.19 4.12 -3.34
C VAL A 9 8.67 3.85 -3.51
N ALA A 10 8.97 2.72 -4.14
CA ALA A 10 10.32 2.36 -4.57
C ALA A 10 10.27 1.61 -5.91
N PRO A 11 11.33 1.71 -6.74
CA PRO A 11 11.44 0.92 -7.95
C PRO A 11 11.61 -0.56 -7.61
N SER A 12 10.99 -1.42 -8.42
CA SER A 12 11.15 -2.86 -8.38
C SER A 12 11.19 -3.42 -9.79
N GLN A 13 11.96 -4.49 -10.00
CA GLN A 13 12.00 -5.17 -11.28
C GLN A 13 10.87 -6.20 -11.36
N CYS A 14 10.02 -6.09 -12.39
CA CYS A 14 8.92 -7.03 -12.58
C CYS A 14 9.47 -8.43 -12.95
N TRP A 15 9.09 -9.44 -12.18
CA TRP A 15 9.47 -10.83 -12.43
C TRP A 15 8.88 -11.42 -13.72
N SER A 16 7.78 -10.83 -14.23
CA SER A 16 7.08 -11.34 -15.40
C SER A 16 7.58 -10.69 -16.71
N CYS A 17 7.63 -9.36 -16.77
CA CYS A 17 8.02 -8.65 -17.99
C CYS A 17 9.45 -8.07 -17.95
N GLY A 18 10.13 -8.08 -16.81
CA GLY A 18 11.48 -7.53 -16.63
C GLY A 18 11.56 -6.00 -16.56
N ALA A 19 10.46 -5.29 -16.83
CA ALA A 19 10.42 -3.83 -16.76
C ALA A 19 10.50 -3.32 -15.31
N GLU A 20 11.13 -2.16 -15.14
CA GLU A 20 11.10 -1.43 -13.88
C GLU A 20 9.71 -0.81 -13.65
N THR A 21 9.17 -0.98 -12.45
CA THR A 21 7.90 -0.41 -12.01
C THR A 21 8.06 0.10 -10.59
N SER A 22 7.44 1.22 -10.27
CA SER A 22 7.33 1.62 -8.87
C SER A 22 6.28 0.75 -8.19
N ILE A 23 6.52 0.37 -6.94
CA ILE A 23 5.52 -0.25 -6.06
C ILE A 23 5.36 0.61 -4.81
N VAL A 24 4.15 0.63 -4.24
CA VAL A 24 3.89 1.22 -2.93
C VAL A 24 4.52 0.32 -1.88
N THR A 25 5.46 0.87 -1.11
CA THR A 25 6.22 0.12 -0.09
C THR A 25 5.76 0.41 1.33
N ASN A 26 5.20 1.60 1.57
CA ASN A 26 4.73 2.02 2.86
C ASN A 26 3.62 3.08 2.71
N LEU A 27 2.71 3.08 3.66
CA LEU A 27 1.66 4.07 3.85
C LEU A 27 1.77 4.56 5.29
N MET A 28 1.54 5.85 5.51
CA MET A 28 1.70 6.44 6.83
C MET A 28 0.64 7.52 7.09
N ILE A 29 0.05 7.46 8.28
CA ILE A 29 -0.82 8.51 8.82
C ILE A 29 -0.13 9.13 10.04
N ASP A 30 -0.02 10.46 10.04
CA ASP A 30 0.40 11.24 11.21
C ASP A 30 -0.86 11.72 11.97
N ARG A 31 -1.04 11.30 13.23
CA ARG A 31 -2.14 11.72 14.10
C ARG A 31 -1.59 12.23 15.42
N ALA A 32 -1.78 13.52 15.71
CA ALA A 32 -1.40 14.13 16.99
C ALA A 32 0.06 13.89 17.42
N GLY A 33 0.98 13.72 16.45
CA GLY A 33 2.39 13.41 16.68
C GLY A 33 2.73 11.93 16.73
N GLU A 34 1.73 11.04 16.67
CA GLU A 34 1.91 9.60 16.52
C GLU A 34 1.83 9.19 15.05
N ARG A 35 2.72 8.27 14.66
CA ARG A 35 2.82 7.74 13.31
C ARG A 35 2.33 6.30 13.29
N THR A 36 1.39 6.01 12.40
CA THR A 36 0.96 4.65 12.09
C THR A 36 1.41 4.32 10.67
N GLU A 37 2.33 3.37 10.55
CA GLU A 37 2.81 2.82 9.29
C GLU A 37 2.05 1.52 8.96
N PHE A 38 1.79 1.28 7.69
CA PHE A 38 1.11 0.07 7.21
C PHE A 38 1.44 -0.18 5.74
N CYS A 39 1.26 -1.41 5.27
CA CYS A 39 1.49 -1.81 3.90
C CYS A 39 0.18 -1.87 3.10
N VAL A 40 0.28 -2.08 1.78
CA VAL A 40 -0.89 -2.26 0.92
C VAL A 40 -1.73 -3.47 1.35
N GLY A 41 -1.07 -4.50 1.88
CA GLY A 41 -1.71 -5.70 2.40
C GLY A 41 -2.67 -5.45 3.56
N ASP A 42 -2.39 -4.44 4.39
CA ASP A 42 -3.22 -4.10 5.56
C ASP A 42 -4.59 -3.50 5.14
N LEU A 43 -4.72 -3.08 3.87
CA LEU A 43 -5.96 -2.58 3.29
C LEU A 43 -6.88 -3.70 2.77
N THR A 44 -6.57 -4.96 3.04
CA THR A 44 -7.32 -6.12 2.51
C THR A 44 -8.80 -6.07 2.86
N ASP A 45 -9.13 -5.71 4.11
CA ASP A 45 -10.50 -5.59 4.59
C ASP A 45 -11.05 -4.15 4.45
N TYR A 46 -10.24 -3.22 3.92
CA TYR A 46 -10.55 -1.80 3.70
C TYR A 46 -10.37 -1.41 2.22
N ARG A 47 -11.04 -2.16 1.33
CA ARG A 47 -10.82 -2.09 -0.12
C ARG A 47 -11.16 -0.73 -0.72
N GLU A 48 -12.11 -0.01 -0.12
CA GLU A 48 -12.46 1.36 -0.46
C GLU A 48 -11.28 2.32 -0.25
N LEU A 49 -10.51 2.16 0.83
CA LEU A 49 -9.33 2.97 1.11
C LEU A 49 -8.20 2.69 0.11
N ALA A 50 -8.02 1.42 -0.27
CA ALA A 50 -7.09 1.06 -1.34
C ALA A 50 -7.51 1.66 -2.69
N GLY A 51 -8.82 1.70 -2.97
CA GLY A 51 -9.38 2.36 -4.14
C GLY A 51 -9.10 3.86 -4.15
N GLU A 52 -9.28 4.55 -3.02
CA GLU A 52 -8.95 5.97 -2.89
C GLU A 52 -7.48 6.24 -3.17
N ILE A 53 -6.57 5.46 -2.58
CA ILE A 53 -5.13 5.55 -2.88
C ILE A 53 -4.88 5.39 -4.38
N ALA A 54 -5.40 4.32 -4.99
CA ALA A 54 -5.17 4.02 -6.39
C ALA A 54 -5.65 5.14 -7.33
N THR A 55 -6.77 5.80 -7.01
CA THR A 55 -7.30 6.93 -7.81
C THR A 55 -6.50 8.21 -7.68
N GLN A 56 -5.77 8.39 -6.58
CA GLN A 56 -5.01 9.61 -6.31
C GLN A 56 -3.52 9.49 -6.65
N ILE A 57 -3.01 8.29 -6.93
CA ILE A 57 -1.64 8.09 -7.39
C ILE A 57 -1.51 8.52 -8.86
N PRO A 58 -0.70 9.54 -9.18
CA PRO A 58 -0.48 9.96 -10.56
C PRO A 58 0.20 8.85 -11.40
N PRO A 59 -0.23 8.61 -12.66
CA PRO A 59 0.39 7.62 -13.55
C PRO A 59 1.90 7.83 -13.74
N GLU A 60 2.39 9.06 -13.63
CA GLU A 60 3.80 9.44 -13.77
C GLU A 60 4.70 8.83 -12.67
N LEU A 61 4.12 8.36 -11.56
CA LEU A 61 4.87 7.62 -10.54
C LEU A 61 5.19 6.19 -10.95
N GLY A 62 4.60 5.68 -12.03
CA GLY A 62 4.87 4.33 -12.54
C GLY A 62 4.42 3.23 -11.60
N VAL A 63 3.42 3.49 -10.76
CA VAL A 63 2.77 2.51 -9.89
C VAL A 63 1.65 1.82 -10.66
N GLY A 64 1.66 0.48 -10.69
CA GLY A 64 0.58 -0.29 -11.33
C GLY A 64 -0.66 -0.44 -10.44
N ALA A 65 -1.61 -1.26 -10.89
CA ALA A 65 -2.87 -1.44 -10.19
C ALA A 65 -2.69 -2.06 -8.79
N ILE A 66 -3.32 -1.48 -7.77
CA ILE A 66 -3.42 -2.06 -6.44
C ILE A 66 -4.64 -3.00 -6.42
N LYS A 67 -4.43 -4.30 -6.24
CA LYS A 67 -5.50 -5.31 -6.40
C LYS A 67 -5.30 -6.57 -5.57
N MET A 68 -6.37 -7.37 -5.44
CA MET A 68 -6.34 -8.61 -4.68
C MET A 68 -5.41 -9.66 -5.31
N ARG A 69 -4.62 -10.30 -4.46
CA ARG A 69 -3.69 -11.38 -4.76
C ARG A 69 -4.03 -12.61 -3.90
N PRO A 70 -4.41 -13.76 -4.49
CA PRO A 70 -4.44 -15.00 -3.74
C PRO A 70 -3.02 -15.45 -3.36
N SER A 71 -2.82 -15.88 -2.12
CA SER A 71 -1.53 -16.36 -1.62
C SER A 71 -1.64 -17.76 -1.06
N ALA A 72 -1.09 -18.75 -1.77
CA ALA A 72 -1.06 -20.13 -1.28
C ALA A 72 -0.28 -20.25 0.03
N THR A 73 0.84 -19.54 0.17
CA THR A 73 1.68 -19.54 1.38
C THR A 73 0.95 -18.99 2.60
N MET A 74 0.09 -17.98 2.43
CA MET A 74 -0.66 -17.37 3.54
C MET A 74 -2.07 -17.96 3.71
N GLY A 75 -2.49 -18.85 2.82
CA GLY A 75 -3.85 -19.43 2.84
C GLY A 75 -4.99 -18.43 2.63
N ARG A 76 -4.70 -17.16 2.34
CA ARG A 76 -5.67 -16.07 2.14
C ARG A 76 -5.31 -15.19 0.94
N ALA A 77 -6.26 -14.38 0.52
CA ALA A 77 -6.03 -13.33 -0.46
C ALA A 77 -5.80 -11.98 0.24
N TYR A 78 -5.01 -11.11 -0.38
CA TYR A 78 -4.70 -9.79 0.17
C TYR A 78 -4.48 -8.73 -0.92
N MET A 79 -4.62 -7.45 -0.59
CA MET A 79 -4.33 -6.35 -1.50
C MET A 79 -2.82 -6.22 -1.76
N SER A 80 -2.42 -6.08 -3.02
CA SER A 80 -1.01 -5.99 -3.38
C SER A 80 -0.76 -5.14 -4.62
N ASN A 81 0.52 -4.86 -4.86
CA ASN A 81 1.02 -4.07 -5.96
C ASN A 81 0.97 -4.83 -7.29
N GLY A 82 0.55 -4.16 -8.36
CA GLY A 82 0.64 -4.62 -9.75
C GLY A 82 1.75 -3.91 -10.50
N CYS A 83 2.25 -4.53 -11.57
CA CYS A 83 3.20 -3.91 -12.49
C CYS A 83 2.48 -2.90 -13.40
N ALA A 84 3.05 -1.70 -13.54
CA ALA A 84 2.50 -0.66 -14.44
C ALA A 84 2.52 -1.06 -15.93
N HIS A 85 3.32 -2.06 -16.32
CA HIS A 85 3.52 -2.44 -17.73
C HIS A 85 2.74 -3.69 -18.14
N CYS A 86 2.72 -4.72 -17.30
CA CYS A 86 2.09 -6.01 -17.64
C CYS A 86 1.05 -6.48 -16.63
N ASP A 87 0.78 -5.69 -15.60
CA ASP A 87 -0.23 -5.96 -14.57
C ASP A 87 0.03 -7.25 -13.74
N ALA A 88 1.25 -7.81 -13.82
CA ALA A 88 1.70 -8.90 -12.97
C ALA A 88 1.74 -8.44 -11.50
N ILE A 89 1.34 -9.31 -10.60
CA ILE A 89 1.19 -8.99 -9.18
C ILE A 89 2.50 -9.29 -8.43
N PHE A 90 2.93 -8.35 -7.61
CA PHE A 90 4.06 -8.51 -6.69
C PHE A 90 3.61 -9.28 -5.44
N GLY A 91 4.49 -10.10 -4.88
CA GLY A 91 4.26 -10.64 -3.53
C GLY A 91 4.78 -9.65 -2.48
N MET A 92 4.28 -9.75 -1.25
CA MET A 92 4.73 -8.92 -0.12
C MET A 92 6.27 -8.89 0.07
N HIS A 93 6.97 -9.98 -0.25
CA HIS A 93 8.44 -10.02 -0.15
C HIS A 93 9.15 -8.97 -1.02
N TYR A 94 8.54 -8.54 -2.14
CA TYR A 94 9.10 -7.45 -2.95
C TYR A 94 9.06 -6.12 -2.21
N GLU A 95 8.00 -5.87 -1.42
CA GLU A 95 7.84 -4.64 -0.64
C GLU A 95 8.98 -4.52 0.37
N ILE A 96 9.27 -5.59 1.11
CA ILE A 96 10.37 -5.65 2.10
C ILE A 96 11.71 -5.26 1.48
N HIS A 97 12.05 -5.83 0.32
CA HIS A 97 13.30 -5.50 -0.37
C HIS A 97 13.30 -4.08 -0.94
N ALA A 98 12.15 -3.60 -1.40
CA ALA A 98 12.02 -2.28 -1.99
C ALA A 98 12.09 -1.16 -0.94
N ARG A 99 11.75 -1.44 0.34
CA ARG A 99 11.85 -0.45 1.45
C ARG A 99 13.24 0.17 1.61
N TYR A 100 14.32 -0.53 1.25
CA TYR A 100 15.68 0.03 1.30
C TYR A 100 15.88 1.24 0.37
N ASN A 101 15.05 1.38 -0.66
CA ASN A 101 15.11 2.46 -1.63
C ASN A 101 13.81 3.28 -1.65
N GLU A 102 13.00 3.21 -0.59
CA GLU A 102 11.74 3.93 -0.55
C GLU A 102 11.94 5.44 -0.44
N ARG A 103 11.06 6.17 -1.14
CA ARG A 103 10.96 7.62 -1.06
C ARG A 103 9.52 8.01 -0.82
N HIS A 104 9.33 9.10 -0.09
CA HIS A 104 8.04 9.77 -0.06
C HIS A 104 7.68 10.21 -1.49
N ALA A 105 6.51 9.82 -1.96
CA ALA A 105 6.05 10.10 -3.32
C ALA A 105 5.02 11.21 -3.35
N LEU A 106 4.05 11.17 -2.44
CA LEU A 106 2.98 12.14 -2.32
C LEU A 106 2.27 12.02 -0.96
N THR A 107 1.51 13.06 -0.62
CA THR A 107 0.55 13.05 0.47
C THR A 107 -0.84 13.29 -0.12
N ILE A 108 -1.78 12.40 0.16
CA ILE A 108 -3.17 12.53 -0.29
C ILE A 108 -4.06 12.95 0.88
N SER A 109 -5.14 13.66 0.57
CA SER A 109 -6.20 13.99 1.54
C SER A 109 -7.38 13.06 1.29
N SER A 110 -7.92 12.46 2.35
CA SER A 110 -9.15 11.67 2.26
C SER A 110 -10.24 12.22 3.17
N ALA A 111 -11.44 12.35 2.60
CA ALA A 111 -12.66 12.68 3.32
C ALA A 111 -13.21 11.49 4.13
N SER A 112 -12.75 10.27 3.87
CA SER A 112 -13.16 9.03 4.54
C SER A 112 -12.47 8.83 5.89
N ALA A 113 -12.34 9.91 6.68
CA ALA A 113 -11.53 9.91 7.90
C ALA A 113 -11.96 8.85 8.91
N THR A 114 -13.25 8.53 9.02
CA THR A 114 -13.73 7.46 9.91
C THR A 114 -13.13 6.11 9.54
N ALA A 115 -13.19 5.70 8.28
CA ALA A 115 -12.64 4.41 7.83
C ALA A 115 -11.11 4.35 8.01
N TRP A 116 -10.40 5.46 7.80
CA TRP A 116 -8.97 5.55 8.11
C TRP A 116 -8.67 5.42 9.60
N MET A 117 -9.50 5.99 10.48
CA MET A 117 -9.33 5.83 11.93
C MET A 117 -9.63 4.39 12.36
N ASP A 118 -10.66 3.76 11.79
CA ASP A 118 -10.98 2.36 12.05
C ASP A 118 -9.80 1.44 11.67
N LEU A 119 -9.15 1.70 10.53
CA LEU A 119 -7.91 1.00 10.13
C LEU A 119 -6.78 1.22 11.15
N VAL A 120 -6.53 2.46 11.57
CA VAL A 120 -5.49 2.79 12.54
C VAL A 120 -5.72 2.09 13.88
N GLU A 121 -6.96 2.06 14.36
CA GLU A 121 -7.32 1.37 15.61
C GLU A 121 -7.13 -0.14 15.49
N ALA A 122 -7.49 -0.74 14.35
CA ALA A 122 -7.26 -2.15 14.08
C ALA A 122 -5.75 -2.50 14.06
N LEU A 123 -4.93 -1.67 13.43
CA LEU A 123 -3.47 -1.83 13.40
C LEU A 123 -2.85 -1.72 14.80
N ILE A 124 -3.30 -0.77 15.61
CA ILE A 124 -2.82 -0.62 17.01
C ILE A 124 -3.21 -1.84 17.86
N ALA A 125 -4.37 -2.43 17.58
CA ALA A 125 -4.87 -3.60 18.29
C ALA A 125 -4.21 -4.93 17.85
N SER A 126 -3.50 -4.96 16.72
CA SER A 126 -2.85 -6.18 16.24
C SER A 126 -1.51 -6.43 16.94
N GLU A 127 -1.13 -7.70 17.10
CA GLU A 127 0.07 -8.08 17.86
C GLU A 127 1.38 -7.67 17.17
N ASP A 128 1.39 -7.66 15.83
CA ASP A 128 2.57 -7.38 15.01
C ASP A 128 2.47 -6.06 14.23
N GLY A 129 1.39 -5.29 14.43
CA GLY A 129 1.15 -4.04 13.71
C GLY A 129 0.67 -4.21 12.26
N HIS A 130 0.29 -5.43 11.86
CA HIS A 130 -0.24 -5.73 10.53
C HIS A 130 -1.61 -6.44 10.62
N LEU A 131 -2.38 -6.41 9.53
CA LEU A 131 -3.73 -7.02 9.40
C LEU A 131 -3.77 -8.18 8.39
N ILE A 132 -2.61 -8.56 7.88
CA ILE A 132 -2.43 -9.49 6.75
C ILE A 132 -1.91 -10.86 7.17
#